data_AF-A0AB36CVP8-F1
#
_entry.id   AF-A0AB36CVP8-F1
#
_cell.length_a   1.000
_cell.length_b   1.000
_cell.length_c   1.000
_cell.angle_alpha   90.00
_cell.angle_beta   90.00
_cell.angle_gamma   90.00
#
_symmetry.space_group_name_H-M   'P 1'
#
loop_
_entity.id
_entity.type
_entity.pdbx_description
1 polymer ?
#
loop_
_entity_poly.entity_id
_entity_poly.type
_entity_poly.pdbx_seq_one_letter_code
_entity_poly.pdbx_strand_id
1 'polypeptide(L)'
;MRALTLDFQPRRRSGPLGWSLLAGGVVLVVTCFVAQQHVAEQTSQQQGHLQSAQRELTGDTGSKVTLSPAETREQAQNLAEMRKVSQQLRRPWERLFAMLEAMPRDNIALLTLTPDARKGQVRISAEARDLEAMLDFHRRLEASDELSDVSLLSHEIVVKSPEQPVQFNLSASWEIGDANP
;
A
#
# COMPACT_ATOMS: atom_id res chain seq x y z
N MET A 1 -23.09 47.76 -73.17
CA MET A 1 -23.59 46.45 -72.69
C MET A 1 -23.98 46.61 -71.23
N ARG A 2 -25.21 46.22 -70.86
CA ARG A 2 -25.78 46.48 -69.52
C ARG A 2 -25.42 45.30 -68.61
N ALA A 3 -24.82 45.58 -67.45
CA ALA A 3 -24.43 44.55 -66.49
C ALA A 3 -25.67 43.95 -65.81
N LEU A 4 -25.86 42.63 -65.92
CA LEU A 4 -26.84 41.89 -65.14
C LEU A 4 -26.23 41.56 -63.78
N THR A 5 -26.73 42.20 -62.73
CA THR A 5 -26.46 41.83 -61.34
C THR A 5 -27.38 40.66 -60.98
N LEU A 6 -26.81 39.46 -60.96
CA LEU A 6 -27.49 38.26 -60.48
C LEU A 6 -27.30 38.17 -58.97
N ASP A 7 -28.35 38.52 -58.23
CA ASP A 7 -28.40 38.35 -56.77
C ASP A 7 -29.03 36.96 -56.47
N PHE A 8 -28.18 36.00 -56.09
CA PHE A 8 -28.56 34.61 -55.84
C PHE A 8 -28.49 34.23 -54.36
N GLN A 9 -28.91 35.12 -53.45
CA GLN A 9 -29.11 34.74 -52.05
C GLN A 9 -30.59 34.69 -51.69
N PRO A 10 -31.18 33.49 -51.46
CA PRO A 10 -32.44 33.44 -50.73
C PRO A 10 -32.15 33.97 -49.33
N ARG A 11 -32.70 35.15 -49.02
CA ARG A 11 -32.64 35.78 -47.71
C ARG A 11 -33.34 34.84 -46.73
N ARG A 12 -32.60 33.89 -46.15
CA ARG A 12 -33.07 32.99 -45.09
C ARG A 12 -33.37 33.87 -43.89
N ARG A 13 -34.57 34.46 -43.85
CA ARG A 13 -35.10 35.09 -42.65
C ARG A 13 -35.21 33.97 -41.62
N SER A 14 -34.39 34.03 -40.59
CA SER A 14 -34.57 33.23 -39.39
C SER A 14 -35.99 33.48 -38.89
N GLY A 15 -36.87 32.48 -39.08
CA GLY A 15 -38.24 32.56 -38.58
C GLY A 15 -38.27 32.70 -37.05
N PRO A 16 -39.43 32.98 -36.45
CA PRO A 16 -39.58 33.08 -35.00
C PRO A 16 -39.04 31.83 -34.26
N LEU A 17 -39.10 30.67 -34.91
CA LEU A 17 -38.47 29.41 -34.48
C LEU A 17 -36.95 29.47 -34.32
N GLY A 18 -36.24 30.18 -35.22
CA GLY A 18 -34.80 30.37 -35.11
C GLY A 18 -34.43 31.27 -33.93
N TRP A 19 -35.25 32.29 -33.67
CA TRP A 19 -35.09 33.17 -32.50
C TRP A 19 -35.40 32.46 -31.19
N SER A 20 -36.44 31.60 -31.14
CA SER A 20 -36.72 30.79 -29.94
C SER A 20 -35.62 29.77 -29.68
N LEU A 21 -35.04 29.16 -30.72
CA LEU A 21 -33.92 28.24 -30.58
C LEU A 21 -32.65 28.97 -30.07
N LEU A 22 -32.38 30.17 -30.57
CA LEU A 22 -31.27 31.00 -30.12
C LEU A 22 -31.45 31.42 -28.66
N ALA A 23 -32.66 31.88 -28.29
CA ALA A 23 -32.98 32.23 -26.92
C ALA A 23 -32.83 31.03 -25.97
N GLY A 24 -33.32 29.84 -26.37
CA GLY A 24 -33.13 28.60 -25.61
C GLY A 24 -31.66 28.22 -25.42
N GLY A 25 -30.84 28.36 -26.48
CA GLY A 25 -29.40 28.13 -26.41
C GLY A 25 -28.69 29.10 -25.46
N VAL A 26 -29.05 30.39 -25.50
CA VAL A 26 -28.50 31.41 -24.58
C VAL A 26 -28.85 31.09 -23.13
N VAL A 27 -30.11 30.72 -22.85
CA VAL A 27 -30.53 30.34 -21.50
C VAL A 27 -29.74 29.13 -21.00
N LEU A 28 -29.57 28.09 -21.83
CA LEU A 28 -28.78 26.91 -21.47
C LEU A 28 -27.32 27.25 -21.16
N VAL A 29 -26.68 28.08 -21.98
CA VAL A 29 -25.30 28.52 -21.76
C VAL A 29 -25.19 29.31 -20.46
N VAL A 30 -26.12 30.23 -20.18
CA VAL A 30 -26.13 31.00 -18.94
C VAL A 30 -26.32 30.09 -17.72
N THR A 31 -27.24 29.13 -17.77
CA THR A 31 -27.43 28.18 -16.66
C THR A 31 -26.19 27.31 -16.43
N CYS A 32 -25.53 26.87 -17.50
CA CYS A 32 -24.29 26.07 -17.38
C CYS A 32 -23.14 26.90 -16.81
N PHE A 33 -23.04 28.17 -17.22
CA PHE A 33 -22.04 29.10 -16.71
C PHE A 33 -22.22 29.40 -15.21
N VAL A 34 -23.46 29.64 -14.76
CA VAL A 34 -23.75 29.85 -13.33
C VAL A 34 -23.46 28.59 -12.51
N ALA A 35 -23.83 27.40 -13.01
CA ALA A 35 -23.51 26.14 -12.33
C ALA A 35 -21.99 25.91 -12.23
N GLN A 36 -21.23 26.23 -13.28
CA GLN A 36 -19.77 26.15 -13.27
C GLN A 36 -19.14 27.09 -12.23
N GLN A 37 -19.65 28.31 -12.06
CA GLN A 37 -19.11 29.22 -11.04
C GLN A 37 -19.33 28.70 -9.62
N HIS A 38 -20.52 28.15 -9.32
CA HIS A 38 -20.78 27.54 -8.02
C HIS A 38 -19.87 26.34 -7.71
N VAL A 39 -19.58 25.50 -8.71
CA VAL A 39 -18.67 24.36 -8.55
C VAL A 39 -17.22 24.82 -8.44
N ALA A 40 -16.83 25.85 -9.19
CA ALA A 40 -15.48 26.42 -9.13
C ALA A 40 -15.17 27.03 -7.75
N GLU A 41 -16.14 27.71 -7.14
CA GLU A 41 -16.01 28.24 -5.77
C GLU A 41 -15.76 27.12 -4.76
N GLN A 42 -16.52 26.01 -4.83
CA GLN A 42 -16.33 24.85 -3.94
C GLN A 42 -14.99 24.15 -4.18
N THR A 43 -14.56 24.06 -5.44
CA THR A 43 -13.29 23.42 -5.82
C THR A 43 -12.09 24.25 -5.36
N SER A 44 -12.19 25.58 -5.39
CA SER A 44 -11.11 26.47 -4.95
C SER A 44 -10.78 26.32 -3.46
N GLN A 45 -11.79 26.09 -2.62
CA GLN A 45 -11.61 25.89 -1.19
C GLN A 45 -10.91 24.56 -0.90
N GLN A 46 -11.34 23.47 -1.56
CA GLN A 46 -10.72 22.16 -1.39
C GLN A 46 -9.28 22.11 -1.93
N GLN A 47 -9.01 22.77 -3.06
CA GLN A 47 -7.65 22.89 -3.59
C GLN A 47 -6.75 23.73 -2.70
N GLY A 48 -7.28 24.76 -2.02
CA GLY A 48 -6.55 25.56 -1.04
C GLY A 48 -6.04 24.73 0.13
N HIS A 49 -6.88 23.83 0.67
CA HIS A 49 -6.50 22.92 1.75
C HIS A 49 -5.46 21.87 1.32
N LEU A 50 -5.59 21.33 0.10
CA LEU A 50 -4.60 20.39 -0.43
C LEU A 50 -3.27 21.08 -0.74
N GLN A 51 -3.30 22.30 -1.28
CA GLN A 51 -2.08 23.08 -1.50
C GLN A 51 -1.43 23.50 -0.19
N SER A 52 -2.18 23.91 0.82
CA SER A 52 -1.59 24.28 2.13
C SER A 52 -0.98 23.06 2.81
N ALA A 53 -1.68 21.92 2.84
CA ALA A 53 -1.14 20.67 3.35
C ALA A 53 0.10 20.22 2.56
N GLN A 54 0.06 20.33 1.22
CA GLN A 54 1.21 20.00 0.39
C GLN A 54 2.36 20.99 0.57
N ARG A 55 2.12 22.26 0.84
CA ARG A 55 3.15 23.27 1.11
C ARG A 55 3.83 23.04 2.45
N GLU A 56 3.05 22.63 3.44
CA GLU A 56 3.53 22.25 4.77
C GLU A 56 4.34 20.94 4.71
N LEU A 57 3.89 19.96 3.91
CA LEU A 57 4.61 18.71 3.66
C LEU A 57 5.87 18.87 2.78
N THR A 58 5.84 19.81 1.83
CA THR A 58 6.94 20.02 0.86
C THR A 58 7.92 21.10 1.31
N GLY A 59 7.61 21.87 2.37
CA GLY A 59 8.50 22.91 2.90
C GLY A 59 8.81 24.01 1.87
N ASP A 60 7.85 24.39 1.02
CA ASP A 60 8.00 25.46 0.03
C ASP A 60 7.85 26.85 0.68
N THR A 61 8.68 27.10 1.68
CA THR A 61 8.91 28.43 2.26
C THR A 61 10.08 29.08 1.54
N GLY A 62 9.97 29.30 0.22
CA GLY A 62 10.78 30.26 -0.57
C GLY A 62 12.31 30.16 -0.56
N SER A 63 12.90 29.25 0.20
CA SER A 63 14.33 28.97 0.26
C SER A 63 14.52 27.54 -0.21
N LYS A 64 14.57 27.36 -1.53
CA LYS A 64 15.17 26.16 -2.10
C LYS A 64 16.63 26.17 -1.66
N VAL A 65 16.91 25.55 -0.51
CA VAL A 65 18.25 25.06 -0.21
C VAL A 65 18.56 24.13 -1.36
N THR A 66 19.31 24.65 -2.33
CA THR A 66 19.64 23.93 -3.55
C THR A 66 20.75 22.98 -3.15
N LEU A 67 20.35 21.85 -2.58
CA LEU A 67 21.28 20.79 -2.22
C LEU A 67 22.01 20.37 -3.50
N SER A 68 23.33 20.31 -3.42
CA SER A 68 24.16 19.70 -4.44
C SER A 68 23.64 18.28 -4.74
N PRO A 69 23.83 17.77 -5.97
CA PRO A 69 23.55 16.37 -6.28
C PRO A 69 24.24 15.39 -5.32
N ALA A 70 25.37 15.77 -4.72
CA ALA A 70 26.05 14.99 -3.68
C ALA A 70 25.27 15.00 -2.35
N GLU A 71 24.84 16.17 -1.88
CA GLU A 71 24.08 16.34 -0.63
C GLU A 71 22.69 15.68 -0.73
N THR A 72 22.04 15.74 -1.90
CA THR A 72 20.76 15.06 -2.14
C THR A 72 20.92 13.54 -2.07
N ARG A 73 22.04 12.99 -2.59
CA ARG A 73 22.34 11.56 -2.51
C ARG A 73 22.62 11.12 -1.08
N GLU A 74 23.40 11.90 -0.33
CA GLU A 74 23.70 11.64 1.06
C GLU A 74 22.43 11.67 1.92
N GLN A 75 21.55 12.66 1.71
CA GLN A 75 20.29 12.74 2.43
C GLN A 75 19.33 11.60 2.08
N ALA A 76 19.27 11.18 0.81
CA ALA A 76 18.50 10.01 0.38
C ALA A 76 19.03 8.70 1.00
N GLN A 77 20.36 8.56 1.13
CA GLN A 77 20.98 7.42 1.81
C GLN A 77 20.61 7.42 3.29
N ASN A 78 20.75 8.55 3.98
CA ASN A 78 20.36 8.69 5.39
C ASN A 78 18.87 8.36 5.61
N LEU A 79 17.98 8.85 4.74
CA LEU A 79 16.56 8.49 4.79
C LEU A 79 16.31 7.00 4.54
N ALA A 80 17.02 6.38 3.62
CA ALA A 80 16.91 4.94 3.36
C ALA A 80 17.37 4.11 4.57
N GLU A 81 18.45 4.52 5.22
CA GLU A 81 18.92 3.89 6.45
C GLU A 81 17.92 4.04 7.60
N MET A 82 17.39 5.25 7.81
CA MET A 82 16.35 5.50 8.81
C MET A 82 15.08 4.67 8.55
N ARG A 83 14.65 4.55 7.29
CA ARG A 83 13.51 3.69 6.92
C ARG A 83 13.79 2.22 7.22
N LYS A 84 14.99 1.73 6.90
CA LYS A 84 15.40 0.35 7.17
C LYS A 84 15.41 0.04 8.68
N VAL A 85 15.91 0.96 9.49
CA VAL A 85 15.88 0.83 10.97
C VAL A 85 14.44 0.88 11.48
N SER A 86 13.62 1.80 10.97
CA SER A 86 12.21 1.90 11.34
C SER A 86 11.42 0.63 11.00
N GLN A 87 11.64 0.04 9.82
CA GLN A 87 11.01 -1.23 9.42
C GLN A 87 11.40 -2.40 10.34
N GLN A 88 12.66 -2.47 10.78
CA GLN A 88 13.10 -3.47 11.75
C GLN A 88 12.42 -3.30 13.12
N LEU A 89 12.23 -2.05 13.55
CA LEU A 89 11.59 -1.74 14.83
C LEU A 89 10.08 -1.96 14.79
N ARG A 90 9.44 -1.78 13.63
CA ARG A 90 7.99 -1.93 13.43
C ARG A 90 7.56 -3.38 13.17
N ARG A 91 8.45 -4.37 13.33
CA ARG A 91 8.06 -5.78 13.17
C ARG A 91 7.01 -6.17 14.22
N PRO A 92 5.96 -6.93 13.85
CA PRO A 92 4.76 -7.12 14.67
C PRO A 92 4.97 -8.21 15.72
N TRP A 93 5.97 -8.07 16.58
CA TRP A 93 6.43 -9.09 17.54
C TRP A 93 5.27 -9.72 18.31
N GLU A 94 4.36 -8.89 18.78
CA GLU A 94 3.18 -9.29 19.52
C GLU A 94 2.32 -10.30 18.75
N ARG A 95 2.15 -10.12 17.43
CA ARG A 95 1.37 -11.06 16.60
C ARG A 95 2.08 -12.40 16.45
N LEU A 96 3.40 -12.40 16.26
CA LEU A 96 4.18 -13.64 16.18
C LEU A 96 4.04 -14.46 17.46
N PHE A 97 4.22 -13.82 18.62
CA PHE A 97 4.10 -14.49 19.90
C PHE A 97 2.66 -14.95 20.18
N ALA A 98 1.66 -14.10 19.92
CA ALA A 98 0.25 -14.45 20.10
C ALA A 98 -0.16 -15.64 19.21
N MET A 99 0.28 -15.65 17.95
CA MET A 99 0.05 -16.77 17.04
C MET A 99 0.66 -18.07 17.58
N LEU A 100 1.93 -18.06 18.03
CA LEU A 100 2.58 -19.25 18.60
C LEU A 100 1.92 -19.73 19.89
N GLU A 101 1.45 -18.81 20.73
CA GLU A 101 0.80 -19.12 22.00
C GLU A 101 -0.59 -19.73 21.82
N ALA A 102 -1.33 -19.29 20.80
CA ALA A 102 -2.66 -19.80 20.47
C ALA A 102 -2.63 -21.21 19.85
N MET A 103 -1.49 -21.65 19.31
CA MET A 103 -1.36 -23.00 18.74
C MET A 103 -1.39 -24.08 19.83
N PRO A 104 -2.17 -25.17 19.64
CA PRO A 104 -2.11 -26.32 20.54
C PRO A 104 -0.71 -26.97 20.57
N ARG A 105 -0.20 -27.26 21.78
CA ARG A 105 1.18 -27.70 22.03
C ARG A 105 1.29 -29.06 22.75
N ASP A 106 0.23 -29.86 22.76
CA ASP A 106 0.17 -31.11 23.56
C ASP A 106 1.28 -32.12 23.22
N ASN A 107 1.77 -32.09 21.98
CA ASN A 107 2.83 -32.98 21.47
C ASN A 107 4.05 -32.23 20.93
N ILE A 108 4.18 -30.93 21.23
CA ILE A 108 5.24 -30.05 20.72
C ILE A 108 5.82 -29.19 21.84
N ALA A 109 7.13 -29.25 22.02
CA ALA A 109 7.89 -28.36 22.88
C ALA A 109 8.73 -27.40 22.03
N LEU A 110 8.47 -26.10 22.16
CA LEU A 110 9.31 -25.06 21.53
C LEU A 110 10.55 -24.83 22.40
N LEU A 111 11.73 -25.05 21.83
CA LEU A 111 13.01 -24.92 22.55
C LEU A 111 13.63 -23.55 22.35
N THR A 112 13.57 -23.02 21.12
CA THR A 112 14.20 -21.74 20.80
C THR A 112 13.43 -21.04 19.69
N LEU A 113 13.26 -19.73 19.85
CA LEU A 113 12.74 -18.82 18.83
C LEU A 113 13.80 -17.76 18.56
N THR A 114 14.46 -17.82 17.40
CA THR A 114 15.50 -16.87 16.99
C THR A 114 15.02 -16.03 15.81
N PRO A 115 14.55 -14.81 16.07
CA PRO A 115 14.10 -13.90 15.04
C PRO A 115 15.27 -13.07 14.46
N ASP A 116 15.30 -12.90 13.15
CA ASP A 116 16.17 -12.00 12.41
C ASP A 116 15.33 -10.83 11.87
N ALA A 117 15.25 -9.76 12.67
CA ALA A 117 14.48 -8.56 12.32
C ALA A 117 14.96 -7.90 11.02
N ARG A 118 16.24 -8.05 10.67
CA ARG A 118 16.83 -7.47 9.46
C ARG A 118 16.36 -8.20 8.21
N LYS A 119 16.25 -9.53 8.29
CA LYS A 119 15.77 -10.37 7.18
C LYS A 119 14.26 -10.58 7.18
N GLY A 120 13.57 -10.21 8.26
CA GLY A 120 12.16 -10.56 8.42
C GLY A 120 11.98 -12.07 8.45
N GLN A 121 12.89 -12.79 9.09
CA GLN A 121 12.85 -14.25 9.18
C GLN A 121 12.84 -14.68 10.63
N VAL A 122 12.29 -15.85 10.90
CA VAL A 122 12.35 -16.48 12.21
C VAL A 122 12.81 -17.92 12.08
N ARG A 123 13.72 -18.33 12.97
CA ARG A 123 14.14 -19.72 13.14
C ARG A 123 13.53 -20.28 14.41
N ILE A 124 12.92 -21.45 14.29
CA ILE A 124 12.26 -22.15 15.39
C ILE A 124 12.98 -23.49 15.59
N SER A 125 13.41 -23.77 16.81
CA SER A 125 13.88 -25.09 17.22
C SER A 125 12.86 -25.69 18.17
N ALA A 126 12.46 -26.93 17.92
CA ALA A 126 11.39 -27.59 18.65
C ALA A 126 11.63 -29.10 18.76
N GLU A 127 10.92 -29.73 19.70
CA GLU A 127 10.84 -31.18 19.86
C GLU A 127 9.39 -31.61 19.74
N ALA A 128 9.15 -32.70 19.00
CA ALA A 128 7.86 -33.33 18.84
C ALA A 128 7.88 -34.73 19.46
N ARG A 129 6.73 -35.18 19.97
CA ARG A 129 6.56 -36.56 20.45
C ARG A 129 6.94 -37.59 19.39
N ASP A 130 6.54 -37.34 18.14
CA ASP A 130 6.77 -38.20 16.99
C ASP A 130 6.81 -37.38 15.69
N LEU A 131 7.05 -38.06 14.57
CA LEU A 131 7.14 -37.42 13.25
C LEU A 131 5.79 -36.84 12.79
N GLU A 132 4.67 -37.44 13.20
CA GLU A 132 3.33 -36.97 12.84
C GLU A 132 3.04 -35.62 13.50
N ALA A 133 3.30 -35.50 14.80
CA ALA A 133 3.18 -34.25 15.53
C ALA A 133 4.07 -33.14 14.93
N MET A 134 5.30 -33.47 14.52
CA MET A 134 6.20 -32.52 13.85
C MET A 134 5.58 -31.98 12.55
N LEU A 135 5.07 -32.85 11.69
CA LEU A 135 4.48 -32.46 10.40
C LEU A 135 3.17 -31.69 10.58
N ASP A 136 2.35 -32.07 11.56
CA ASP A 136 1.14 -31.32 11.88
C ASP A 136 1.46 -29.91 12.39
N PHE A 137 2.51 -29.77 13.19
CA PHE A 137 2.99 -28.46 13.63
C PHE A 137 3.50 -27.63 12.45
N HIS A 138 4.27 -28.22 11.54
CA HIS A 138 4.71 -27.56 10.30
C HIS A 138 3.53 -27.02 9.49
N ARG A 139 2.51 -27.85 9.23
CA ARG A 139 1.32 -27.45 8.48
C ARG A 139 0.54 -26.32 9.16
N ARG A 140 0.48 -26.31 10.50
CA ARG A 140 -0.18 -25.23 11.25
C ARG A 140 0.56 -23.90 11.11
N LEU A 141 1.89 -23.93 11.08
CA LEU A 141 2.69 -22.74 10.81
C LEU A 141 2.53 -22.27 9.36
N GLU A 142 2.44 -23.18 8.40
CA GLU A 142 2.15 -22.82 6.99
C GLU A 142 0.76 -22.21 6.81
N ALA A 143 -0.20 -22.61 7.63
CA ALA A 143 -1.58 -22.15 7.56
C ALA A 143 -1.84 -20.87 8.36
N SER A 144 -0.84 -20.31 9.07
CA SER A 144 -1.03 -19.07 9.81
C SER A 144 -0.94 -17.84 8.91
N ASP A 145 -1.61 -16.76 9.32
CA ASP A 145 -1.60 -15.50 8.57
C ASP A 145 -0.30 -14.71 8.78
N GLU A 146 0.42 -14.98 9.88
CA GLU A 146 1.63 -14.27 10.28
C GLU A 146 2.91 -14.79 9.62
N LEU A 147 2.93 -16.04 9.15
CA LEU A 147 4.12 -16.68 8.60
C LEU A 147 3.94 -17.09 7.14
N SER A 148 5.03 -17.05 6.39
CA SER A 148 5.12 -17.52 5.00
C SER A 148 6.44 -18.24 4.78
N ASP A 149 6.59 -18.95 3.66
CA ASP A 149 7.81 -19.69 3.29
C ASP A 149 8.35 -20.59 4.42
N VAL A 150 7.45 -21.27 5.13
CA VAL A 150 7.84 -22.18 6.22
C VAL A 150 8.60 -23.36 5.62
N SER A 151 9.76 -23.67 6.17
CA SER A 151 10.65 -24.70 5.65
C SER A 151 11.29 -25.48 6.79
N LEU A 152 11.27 -26.82 6.67
CA LEU A 152 11.96 -27.74 7.55
C LEU A 152 13.45 -27.82 7.19
N LEU A 153 14.30 -27.30 8.07
CA LEU A 153 15.75 -27.25 7.88
C LEU A 153 16.43 -28.57 8.28
N SER A 154 15.99 -29.20 9.36
CA SER A 154 16.52 -30.47 9.84
C SER A 154 15.54 -31.16 10.79
N HIS A 155 15.65 -32.48 10.90
CA HIS A 155 14.99 -33.29 11.92
C HIS A 155 15.91 -34.44 12.34
N GLU A 156 15.85 -34.84 13.61
CA GLU A 156 16.60 -35.96 14.19
C GLU A 156 15.78 -36.65 15.28
N ILE A 157 15.82 -37.97 15.34
CA ILE A 157 15.21 -38.75 16.42
C ILE A 157 16.23 -38.90 17.55
N VAL A 158 15.91 -38.39 18.74
CA VAL A 158 16.82 -38.40 19.89
C VAL A 158 16.75 -39.75 20.61
N VAL A 159 17.44 -40.75 20.06
CA VAL A 159 17.43 -42.16 20.56
C VAL A 159 17.94 -42.30 22.01
N LYS A 160 18.68 -41.31 22.52
CA LYS A 160 19.19 -41.30 23.90
C LYS A 160 18.13 -40.95 24.95
N SER A 161 16.98 -40.44 24.53
CA SER A 161 15.85 -40.15 25.42
C SER A 161 14.88 -41.33 25.47
N PRO A 162 14.29 -41.67 26.63
CA PRO A 162 13.31 -42.75 26.76
C PRO A 162 12.12 -42.60 25.80
N GLU A 163 11.69 -41.37 25.54
CA GLU A 163 10.55 -41.06 24.67
C GLU A 163 10.93 -40.92 23.19
N GLN A 164 12.23 -40.94 22.87
CA GLN A 164 12.77 -40.80 21.51
C GLN A 164 12.11 -39.68 20.69
N PRO A 165 12.04 -38.44 21.22
CA PRO A 165 11.36 -37.36 20.53
C PRO A 165 12.09 -36.97 19.25
N VAL A 166 11.35 -36.35 18.33
CA VAL A 166 11.89 -35.78 17.10
C VAL A 166 12.28 -34.34 17.37
N GLN A 167 13.57 -34.04 17.39
CA GLN A 167 14.07 -32.67 17.45
C GLN A 167 14.21 -32.10 16.05
N PHE A 168 13.71 -30.90 15.80
CA PHE A 168 13.68 -30.32 14.47
C PHE A 168 13.87 -28.79 14.47
N ASN A 169 14.28 -28.27 13.31
CA ASN A 169 14.48 -26.86 13.09
C ASN A 169 13.68 -26.39 11.87
N LEU A 170 12.99 -25.27 12.03
CA LEU A 170 12.23 -24.60 10.98
C LEU A 170 12.79 -23.20 10.71
N SER A 171 12.60 -22.72 9.49
CA SER A 171 12.67 -21.29 9.16
C SER A 171 11.38 -20.84 8.52
N ALA A 172 10.98 -19.60 8.78
CA ALA A 172 9.85 -18.97 8.11
C ALA A 172 10.15 -17.49 7.84
N SER A 173 9.55 -16.96 6.78
CA SER A 173 9.42 -15.53 6.53
C SER A 173 8.32 -14.98 7.44
N TRP A 174 8.62 -13.88 8.11
CA TRP A 174 7.74 -13.20 9.06
C TRP A 174 7.63 -11.75 8.64
N GLU A 175 6.62 -11.48 7.82
CA GLU A 175 6.34 -10.16 7.29
C GLU A 175 5.00 -9.64 7.77
N ILE A 176 4.84 -8.32 7.71
CA ILE A 176 3.57 -7.69 8.00
C ILE A 176 2.71 -7.99 6.78
N GLY A 177 1.65 -8.77 6.96
CA GLY A 177 0.55 -8.84 6.01
C GLY A 177 -0.15 -7.48 5.93
N ASP A 178 0.51 -6.48 5.36
CA ASP A 178 -0.18 -5.38 4.72
C ASP A 178 -0.68 -5.99 3.41
N ALA A 179 -1.88 -6.58 3.47
CA ALA A 179 -2.63 -6.94 2.28
C ALA A 179 -2.65 -5.70 1.38
N ASN A 180 -1.87 -5.76 0.30
CA ASN A 180 -1.93 -4.77 -0.76
C ASN A 180 -3.37 -4.80 -1.30
N PRO A 181 -4.10 -3.67 -1.33
CA PRO A 181 -5.46 -3.63 -1.86
C PRO A 181 -5.50 -3.93 -3.37
#